data_AF-W6JUE1-F1
#
_entry.id   AF-W6JUE1-F1
#
_cell.length_a   1.000
_cell.length_b   1.000
_cell.length_c   1.000
_cell.angle_alpha   90.00
_cell.angle_beta   90.00
_cell.angle_gamma   90.00
#
_symmetry.space_group_name_H-M   'P 1'
#
loop_
_entity.id
_entity.type
_entity.pdbx_description
1 polymer ?
#
loop_
_entity_poly.entity_id
_entity_poly.type
_entity_poly.pdbx_seq_one_letter_code
_entity_poly.pdbx_strand_id
1 'polypeptide(L)'
;MWSHRFAVLHIASASMARALGTTPDDPRVARAVDAYLENWSDLAPLDSLRALLPAARRLSPIHRALSWRRVLDAVPINAVEPEWHDGESWWIQDFRSDRPRGDD
;
A
#
# COMPACT_ATOMS: atom_id res chain seq x y z
N MET A 1 7.59 4.06 13.92
CA MET A 1 6.23 4.38 13.44
C MET A 1 5.67 3.14 12.78
N TRP A 2 4.55 2.63 13.27
CA TRP A 2 3.94 1.39 12.78
C TRP A 2 3.49 1.60 11.34
N SER A 3 4.15 0.93 10.39
CA SER A 3 3.58 0.79 9.05
C SER A 3 2.22 0.12 9.21
N HIS A 4 1.13 0.82 8.89
CA HIS A 4 -0.20 0.26 9.04
C HIS A 4 -0.24 -1.07 8.26
N ARG A 5 -0.51 -2.18 8.95
CA ARG A 5 -0.33 -3.55 8.41
C ARG A 5 -1.11 -3.79 7.12
N PHE A 6 -2.18 -3.05 6.89
CA PHE A 6 -2.95 -3.12 5.65
C PHE A 6 -2.38 -2.23 4.52
N ALA A 7 -1.60 -1.18 4.84
CA ALA A 7 -0.97 -0.33 3.85
C ALA A 7 0.20 -1.05 3.15
N VAL A 8 0.98 -1.87 3.89
CA VAL A 8 2.07 -2.66 3.28
C VAL A 8 1.56 -3.79 2.38
N LEU A 9 0.38 -4.34 2.70
CA LEU A 9 -0.27 -5.38 1.91
C LEU A 9 -0.56 -4.93 0.47
N HIS A 10 -0.90 -3.65 0.28
CA HIS A 10 -1.17 -3.11 -1.05
C HIS A 10 0.05 -3.28 -1.98
N ILE A 11 1.25 -2.95 -1.51
CA ILE A 11 2.50 -3.08 -2.29
C ILE A 11 2.76 -4.55 -2.66
N ALA A 12 2.60 -5.47 -1.70
CA ALA A 12 2.78 -6.89 -1.95
C ALA A 12 1.76 -7.40 -2.98
N SER A 13 0.49 -7.01 -2.86
CA SER A 13 -0.57 -7.39 -3.81
C SER A 13 -0.31 -6.86 -5.22
N ALA A 14 0.11 -5.60 -5.36
CA ALA A 14 0.44 -4.98 -6.64
C ALA A 14 1.68 -5.62 -7.28
N SER A 15 2.69 -5.96 -6.47
CA SER A 15 3.91 -6.64 -6.94
C SER A 15 3.61 -8.05 -7.43
N MET A 16 2.78 -8.82 -6.71
CA MET A 16 2.32 -10.13 -7.15
C MET A 16 1.51 -10.05 -8.45
N ALA A 17 0.57 -9.11 -8.55
CA ALA A 17 -0.21 -8.89 -9.75
C ALA A 17 0.70 -8.60 -10.96
N ARG A 18 1.68 -7.71 -10.79
CA ARG A 18 2.68 -7.40 -11.84
C ARG A 18 3.49 -8.63 -12.23
N ALA A 19 4.01 -9.39 -11.26
CA ALA A 19 4.84 -10.57 -11.53
C ALA A 19 4.06 -11.69 -12.25
N LEU A 20 2.76 -11.80 -11.97
CA LEU A 20 1.87 -12.79 -12.58
C LEU A 20 1.22 -12.29 -13.88
N GLY A 21 1.48 -11.06 -14.31
CA GLY A 21 0.86 -10.46 -15.50
C GLY A 21 -0.66 -10.33 -15.38
N THR A 22 -1.15 -10.00 -14.19
CA THR A 22 -2.58 -10.01 -13.85
C THR A 22 -2.99 -8.77 -13.04
N THR A 23 -4.24 -8.73 -12.55
CA THR A 23 -4.76 -7.66 -11.71
C THR A 23 -4.72 -8.03 -10.22
N PRO A 24 -4.83 -7.06 -9.29
CA PRO A 24 -4.95 -7.34 -7.87
C PRO A 24 -6.17 -8.18 -7.46
N ASP A 25 -7.15 -8.33 -8.35
CA ASP A 25 -8.36 -9.12 -8.13
C ASP A 25 -8.23 -10.57 -8.66
N ASP A 26 -7.05 -10.94 -9.19
CA ASP A 26 -6.75 -12.32 -9.57
C ASP A 26 -6.93 -13.26 -8.37
N PRO A 27 -7.61 -14.41 -8.53
CA PRO A 27 -7.83 -15.35 -7.44
C PRO A 27 -6.55 -15.81 -6.73
N ARG A 28 -5.39 -15.84 -7.41
CA ARG A 28 -4.10 -16.17 -6.80
C ARG A 28 -3.62 -15.07 -5.86
N VAL A 29 -3.79 -13.81 -6.25
CA VAL A 29 -3.46 -12.63 -5.43
C VAL A 29 -4.43 -12.53 -4.26
N ALA A 30 -5.72 -12.74 -4.49
CA ALA A 30 -6.75 -12.75 -3.45
C ALA A 30 -6.46 -13.82 -2.38
N ARG A 31 -6.08 -15.04 -2.78
CA ARG A 31 -5.70 -16.09 -1.81
C ARG A 31 -4.48 -15.71 -0.97
N ALA A 32 -3.47 -15.07 -1.56
CA ALA A 32 -2.30 -14.62 -0.81
C ALA A 32 -2.65 -13.49 0.18
N VAL A 33 -3.57 -12.60 -0.22
CA VAL A 33 -4.13 -11.56 0.66
C VAL A 33 -4.90 -12.18 1.82
N ASP A 34 -5.74 -13.19 1.56
CA ASP A 34 -6.50 -13.87 2.61
C ASP A 34 -5.59 -14.57 3.61
N ALA A 35 -4.61 -15.33 3.14
CA ALA A 35 -3.61 -15.98 3.99
C ALA A 35 -2.82 -14.98 4.85
N TYR A 36 -2.56 -13.77 4.32
CA TYR A 36 -1.99 -12.70 5.12
C TYR A 36 -2.97 -12.25 6.21
N LEU A 37 -4.23 -11.97 5.85
CA LEU A 37 -5.25 -11.48 6.78
C LEU A 37 -5.60 -12.48 7.89
N GLU A 38 -5.51 -13.78 7.63
CA GLU A 38 -5.78 -14.85 8.62
C GLU A 38 -4.93 -14.72 9.90
N ASN A 39 -3.76 -14.09 9.84
CA ASN A 39 -2.92 -13.78 11.00
C ASN A 39 -3.56 -12.83 12.03
N TRP A 40 -4.70 -12.21 11.69
CA TRP A 40 -5.46 -11.32 12.58
C TRP A 40 -6.92 -11.78 12.75
N SER A 41 -7.21 -13.04 12.42
CA SER A 41 -8.55 -13.62 12.57
C SER A 41 -9.00 -13.74 14.04
N ASP A 42 -8.07 -13.63 14.99
CA ASP A 42 -8.32 -13.52 16.42
C ASP A 42 -8.89 -12.15 16.83
N LEU A 43 -8.61 -11.10 16.06
CA LEU A 43 -9.08 -9.73 16.32
C LEU A 43 -10.41 -9.40 15.63
N ALA A 44 -10.63 -9.94 14.42
CA ALA A 44 -11.89 -9.79 13.70
C ALA A 44 -12.08 -10.91 12.66
N PRO A 45 -13.33 -11.25 12.29
CA PRO A 45 -13.60 -12.22 11.23
C PRO A 45 -12.93 -11.82 9.91
N LEU A 46 -12.51 -12.81 9.11
CA LEU A 46 -11.80 -12.59 7.85
C LEU A 46 -12.57 -11.67 6.89
N ASP A 47 -13.89 -11.79 6.81
CA ASP A 47 -14.72 -10.91 5.98
C ASP A 47 -14.70 -9.45 6.45
N SER A 48 -14.65 -9.22 7.76
CA SER A 48 -14.49 -7.88 8.32
C SER A 48 -13.11 -7.30 8.00
N LEU A 49 -12.05 -8.13 8.06
CA LEU A 49 -10.70 -7.71 7.67
C LEU A 49 -10.62 -7.39 6.17
N ARG A 50 -11.26 -8.20 5.31
CA ARG A 50 -11.35 -7.95 3.86
C ARG A 50 -12.07 -6.65 3.54
N ALA A 51 -13.13 -6.31 4.29
CA ALA A 51 -13.87 -5.07 4.09
C ALA A 51 -13.02 -3.81 4.32
N LEU A 52 -11.89 -3.91 5.02
CA LEU A 52 -10.94 -2.81 5.22
C LEU A 52 -10.00 -2.60 4.03
N LEU A 53 -9.87 -3.57 3.13
CA LEU A 53 -8.91 -3.53 2.02
C LEU A 53 -9.11 -2.34 1.07
N PRO A 54 -10.35 -1.94 0.67
CA PRO A 54 -10.53 -0.78 -0.20
C PRO A 54 -10.02 0.52 0.44
N ALA A 55 -10.32 0.74 1.73
CA ALA A 55 -9.84 1.91 2.46
C ALA A 55 -8.32 1.88 2.62
N ALA A 56 -7.75 0.71 2.92
CA ALA A 56 -6.31 0.53 3.03
C ALA A 56 -5.57 0.78 1.72
N ARG A 57 -6.11 0.30 0.58
CA ARG A 57 -5.57 0.57 -0.76
C ARG A 57 -5.49 2.08 -1.01
N ARG A 58 -6.57 2.80 -0.71
CA ARG A 58 -6.62 4.27 -0.88
C ARG A 58 -5.67 5.03 0.05
N LEU A 59 -5.48 4.57 1.28
CA LEU A 59 -4.60 5.24 2.25
C LEU A 59 -3.12 4.90 2.07
N SER A 60 -2.81 3.77 1.41
CA SER A 60 -1.46 3.25 1.26
C SER A 60 -0.47 4.27 0.65
N PRO A 61 -0.78 4.98 -0.46
CA PRO A 61 0.18 5.89 -1.06
C PRO A 61 0.52 7.09 -0.15
N ILE A 62 -0.48 7.66 0.55
CA ILE A 62 -0.25 8.73 1.54
C ILE A 62 0.59 8.24 2.70
N HIS A 63 0.25 7.07 3.27
CA HIS A 63 1.00 6.50 4.37
C HIS A 63 2.47 6.29 3.97
N ARG A 64 2.72 5.83 2.74
CA ARG A 64 4.06 5.62 2.20
C ARG A 64 4.82 6.93 2.03
N ALA A 65 4.20 7.96 1.43
CA ALA A 65 4.80 9.29 1.28
C ALA A 65 5.22 9.87 2.64
N LEU A 66 4.34 9.82 3.63
CA LEU A 66 4.62 10.32 4.98
C LEU A 66 5.68 9.49 5.72
N SER A 67 5.76 8.18 5.46
CA SER A 67 6.79 7.32 6.04
C SER A 67 8.15 7.60 5.42
N TRP A 68 8.19 7.74 4.10
CA TRP A 68 9.40 8.03 3.35
C TRP A 68 9.98 9.41 3.70
N ARG A 69 9.13 10.43 3.78
CA ARG A 69 9.58 11.77 4.20
C ARG A 69 10.28 11.74 5.56
N ARG A 70 9.71 11.00 6.53
CA ARG A 70 10.33 10.83 7.85
C ARG A 70 11.66 10.07 7.80
N VAL A 71 11.82 9.13 6.86
CA VAL A 71 13.10 8.45 6.64
C VAL A 71 14.14 9.42 6.08
N LEU A 72 13.77 10.23 5.07
CA LEU A 72 14.66 11.24 4.50
C LEU A 72 15.08 12.31 5.52
N ASP A 73 14.21 12.64 6.48
CA ASP A 73 14.55 13.56 7.57
C ASP A 73 15.57 12.96 8.57
N ALA A 74 15.65 11.63 8.66
CA ALA A 74 16.46 10.91 9.65
C ALA A 74 17.74 10.27 9.08
N VAL A 75 17.81 10.08 7.77
CA VAL A 75 18.92 9.39 7.08
C VAL A 75 19.65 10.38 6.18
N PRO A 76 21.00 10.41 6.18
CA PRO A 76 21.76 11.24 5.25
C PRO A 76 21.37 10.96 3.78
N ILE A 77 21.03 12.01 3.03
CA ILE A 77 20.51 11.88 1.66
C ILE A 77 21.47 11.17 0.69
N ASN A 78 22.78 11.23 0.95
CA ASN A 78 23.80 10.53 0.16
C ASN A 78 23.80 9.00 0.36
N ALA A 79 23.10 8.49 1.38
CA ALA A 79 22.89 7.07 1.58
C ALA A 79 21.64 6.55 0.82
N VAL A 80 20.89 7.44 0.17
CA VAL A 80 19.70 7.11 -0.61
C VAL A 80 20.03 7.24 -2.09
N GLU A 81 19.68 6.25 -2.91
CA GLU A 81 19.91 6.31 -4.35
C GLU A 81 19.12 7.49 -4.97
N PRO A 82 19.70 8.25 -5.92
CA PRO A 82 19.09 9.48 -6.43
C PRO A 82 17.66 9.36 -6.95
N GLU A 83 17.32 8.21 -7.54
CA GLU A 83 15.97 7.92 -8.04
C GLU A 83 14.91 7.92 -6.93
N TRP A 84 15.27 7.68 -5.67
CA TRP A 84 14.33 7.66 -4.54
C TRP A 84 14.23 9.00 -3.81
N HIS A 85 15.00 10.01 -4.21
CA HIS A 85 15.02 11.31 -3.51
C HIS A 85 13.67 12.03 -3.53
N ASP A 86 12.81 11.77 -4.53
CA ASP A 86 11.48 12.37 -4.69
C ASP A 86 10.34 11.32 -4.64
N GLY A 87 10.61 10.16 -4.02
CA GLY A 87 9.65 9.05 -3.98
C GLY A 87 8.30 9.44 -3.36
N GLU A 88 8.28 10.38 -2.40
CA GLU A 88 7.03 10.86 -1.79
C GLU A 88 6.08 11.51 -2.80
N SER A 89 6.61 12.24 -3.78
CA SER A 89 5.81 12.94 -4.78
C SER A 89 5.09 11.96 -5.69
N TRP A 90 5.72 10.83 -6.02
CA TRP A 90 5.10 9.79 -6.85
C TRP A 90 3.90 9.15 -6.15
N TRP A 91 4.01 8.83 -4.86
CA TRP A 91 2.88 8.24 -4.13
C TRP A 91 1.78 9.25 -3.82
N ILE A 92 2.11 10.54 -3.67
CA ILE A 92 1.09 11.59 -3.60
C ILE A 92 0.33 11.70 -4.93
N GLN A 93 1.01 11.59 -6.07
CA GLN A 93 0.37 11.58 -7.38
C GLN A 93 -0.50 10.33 -7.60
N ASP A 94 -0.04 9.16 -7.15
CA ASP A 94 -0.80 7.91 -7.17
C ASP A 94 -2.12 8.04 -6.40
N PHE A 95 -2.07 8.58 -5.17
CA PHE A 95 -3.27 8.89 -4.39
C PHE A 95 -4.25 9.84 -5.12
N ARG A 96 -3.72 10.86 -5.81
CA ARG A 96 -4.55 11.83 -6.54
C ARG A 96 -5.21 11.20 -7.77
N SER A 97 -4.52 10.28 -8.43
CA SER A 97 -5.02 9.54 -9.60
C SER A 97 -6.11 8.55 -9.24
N ASP A 98 -6.06 7.95 -8.04
CA ASP A 98 -7.06 7.01 -7.51
C ASP A 98 -8.29 7.72 -6.88
N ARG A 99 -8.28 9.06 -6.80
CA ARG A 99 -9.45 9.81 -6.33
C ARG A 99 -10.50 9.84 -7.45
N PRO A 100 -11.76 9.44 -7.22
CA PRO A 100 -12.83 9.71 -8.18
C PRO A 100 -12.87 11.22 -8.47
N ARG A 101 -12.91 11.62 -9.74
CA ARG A 101 -13.23 13.00 -10.10
C ARG A 101 -14.54 13.33 -9.38
N GLY A 102 -14.55 14.38 -8.57
CA GLY A 102 -15.80 14.90 -8.06
C GLY A 102 -16.63 15.32 -9.25
N ASP A 103 -17.89 14.90 -9.29
CA ASP A 103 -18.91 15.66 -10.00
C ASP A 103 -18.99 17.01 -9.26
N ASP A 104 -18.48 18.06 -9.90
CA ASP A 104 -18.72 19.46 -9.56
C ASP A 104 -20.14 19.86 -10.00
#